data_AF-A0A539E033-F1
#
_entry.id   AF-A0A539E033-F1
#
_cell.length_a   1.000
_cell.length_b   1.000
_cell.length_c   1.000
_cell.angle_alpha   90.00
_cell.angle_beta   90.00
_cell.angle_gamma   90.00
#
_symmetry.space_group_name_H-M   'P 1'
#
loop_
_entity.id
_entity.type
_entity.pdbx_description
1 polymer ?
#
loop_
_entity_poly.entity_id
_entity_poly.type
_entity_poly.pdbx_seq_one_letter_code
_entity_poly.pdbx_strand_id
1 'polypeptide(L)'
;ARDEQKSQQPIDYQLNNIINKAMNLASLKRKANGEKKVAIMFYNYPAGEKNASASFLNVPTSLASIFSTLKGAGYNVEEKQAPWFIDQTGLMLKPFHRELPYTELPGLGTPEGAGGLLPVAVYRGWYNTLPEATRNAIEAQWGQPEASFSVAEVDGKKQFIIPRVISGNIMVLPQPPRGNQQEQERAIYHDKSVPVSHNYLAVYLYAREQFGADAIVHLGTHGSHEYLPGKERGLSLYDAGNLTAGDTPIIYPFIMDDVGEALQTKRRGRATVISHLTPPFAKSALYEGYVDLHELMHQYKELDEGGVKARTQQSIIEGVEARNIHQDLAWKRADIEARFDEFLPELHNYLNDLGAQNQPLGLHTFGEIPHEEHLVSTLVQMLGKRFVQPAERYAEKQREHVRANDHDSAVDYRTLNQSPEYQLIRTFVIGHATLDEINDDELRGLLKEARVHYANFQNIEENSALLEALSGQYVSSSNGGDPIRSP
;
A
#
# COMPACT_ATOMS: atom_id res chain seq x y z
N ALA A 1 -33.38 -33.96 26.38
CA ALA A 1 -33.79 -34.51 25.07
C ALA A 1 -33.20 -33.61 24.00
N ARG A 2 -32.32 -34.16 23.13
CA ARG A 2 -31.90 -33.46 21.91
C ARG A 2 -33.06 -33.59 20.93
N ASP A 3 -33.56 -32.47 20.45
CA ASP A 3 -34.66 -32.41 19.49
C ASP A 3 -34.32 -33.28 18.26
N GLU A 4 -35.17 -34.26 17.95
CA GLU A 4 -34.95 -35.29 16.92
C GLU A 4 -35.17 -34.75 15.49
N GLN A 5 -35.59 -33.50 15.34
CA GLN A 5 -35.58 -32.76 14.08
C GLN A 5 -34.62 -31.57 14.16
N LYS A 6 -33.34 -31.80 13.80
CA LYS A 6 -32.36 -30.72 13.60
C LYS A 6 -32.72 -29.88 12.36
N SER A 7 -33.77 -29.06 12.45
CA SER A 7 -34.07 -28.07 11.41
C SER A 7 -33.15 -26.87 11.57
N GLN A 8 -32.48 -26.47 10.48
CA GLN A 8 -31.74 -25.22 10.44
C GLN A 8 -32.75 -24.08 10.30
N GLN A 9 -32.68 -23.08 11.19
CA GLN A 9 -33.54 -21.90 11.16
C GLN A 9 -32.71 -20.69 10.70
N PRO A 10 -33.24 -19.84 9.80
CA PRO A 10 -32.55 -18.62 9.40
C PRO A 10 -32.52 -17.62 10.56
N ILE A 11 -31.50 -16.76 10.55
CA ILE A 11 -31.47 -15.55 11.37
C ILE A 11 -31.95 -14.42 10.47
N ASP A 12 -33.18 -13.94 10.66
CA ASP A 12 -33.89 -13.08 9.69
C ASP A 12 -33.09 -11.85 9.26
N TYR A 13 -32.54 -11.09 10.22
CA TYR A 13 -31.73 -9.91 9.91
C TYR A 13 -30.48 -10.24 9.10
N GLN A 14 -29.89 -11.42 9.34
CA GLN A 14 -28.68 -11.87 8.65
C GLN A 14 -29.01 -12.32 7.23
N LEU A 15 -30.14 -13.03 7.05
CA LEU A 15 -30.64 -13.44 5.75
C LEU A 15 -30.96 -12.20 4.89
N ASN A 16 -31.65 -11.22 5.46
CA ASN A 16 -31.95 -9.96 4.78
C ASN A 16 -30.67 -9.22 4.34
N ASN A 17 -29.66 -9.10 5.21
CA ASN A 17 -28.38 -8.48 4.86
C ASN A 17 -27.67 -9.19 3.68
N ILE A 18 -27.72 -10.53 3.66
CA ILE A 18 -27.12 -11.31 2.57
C ILE A 18 -27.88 -11.06 1.25
N ILE A 19 -29.21 -11.12 1.29
CA ILE A 19 -30.07 -10.89 0.11
C ILE A 19 -29.88 -9.47 -0.41
N ASN A 20 -29.94 -8.47 0.46
CA ASN A 20 -29.79 -7.07 0.08
C ASN A 20 -28.42 -6.79 -0.54
N LYS A 21 -27.33 -7.33 0.03
CA LYS A 21 -26.01 -7.19 -0.60
C LYS A 21 -25.97 -7.85 -1.98
N ALA A 22 -26.56 -9.03 -2.14
CA ALA A 22 -26.65 -9.69 -3.44
C ALA A 22 -27.46 -8.86 -4.46
N MET A 23 -28.55 -8.24 -4.02
CA MET A 23 -29.35 -7.33 -4.83
C MET A 23 -28.57 -6.05 -5.21
N ASN A 24 -27.79 -5.49 -4.29
CA ASN A 24 -26.92 -4.34 -4.57
C ASN A 24 -25.82 -4.68 -5.59
N LEU A 25 -25.19 -5.85 -5.49
CA LEU A 25 -24.26 -6.35 -6.50
C LEU A 25 -24.93 -6.53 -7.88
N ALA A 26 -26.14 -7.10 -7.91
CA ALA A 26 -26.92 -7.21 -9.14
C ALA A 26 -27.36 -5.85 -9.69
N SER A 27 -27.58 -4.85 -8.84
CA SER A 27 -27.88 -3.47 -9.22
C SER A 27 -26.68 -2.81 -9.90
N LEU A 28 -25.46 -2.98 -9.37
CA LEU A 28 -24.23 -2.50 -10.00
C LEU A 28 -24.06 -2.98 -11.44
N LYS A 29 -24.49 -4.21 -11.73
CA LYS A 29 -24.46 -4.76 -13.10
C LYS A 29 -25.49 -4.13 -14.05
N ARG A 30 -26.65 -3.72 -13.53
CA ARG A 30 -27.75 -3.19 -14.35
C ARG A 30 -27.71 -1.68 -14.52
N LYS A 31 -27.22 -0.97 -13.50
CA LYS A 31 -27.17 0.50 -13.49
C LYS A 31 -26.18 1.00 -14.53
N ALA A 32 -26.56 2.03 -15.28
CA ALA A 32 -25.64 2.67 -16.22
C ALA A 32 -24.46 3.31 -15.48
N ASN A 33 -23.25 3.24 -16.04
CA ASN A 33 -22.04 3.77 -15.36
C ASN A 33 -22.19 5.24 -14.96
N GLY A 34 -22.81 6.07 -15.80
CA GLY A 34 -23.06 7.48 -15.51
C GLY A 34 -23.94 7.74 -14.27
N GLU A 35 -24.76 6.77 -13.87
CA GLU A 35 -25.67 6.87 -12.72
C GLU A 35 -25.10 6.26 -11.44
N LYS A 36 -24.02 5.47 -11.55
CA LYS A 36 -23.40 4.79 -10.40
C LYS A 36 -22.71 5.81 -9.50
N LYS A 37 -23.00 5.72 -8.21
CA LYS A 37 -22.38 6.50 -7.15
C LYS A 37 -21.34 5.66 -6.41
N VAL A 38 -20.12 6.16 -6.31
CA VAL A 38 -19.01 5.46 -5.66
C VAL A 38 -18.40 6.34 -4.59
N ALA A 39 -18.28 5.81 -3.38
CA ALA A 39 -17.55 6.47 -2.30
C ALA A 39 -16.15 5.83 -2.17
N ILE A 40 -15.10 6.60 -2.39
CA ILE A 40 -13.71 6.16 -2.29
C ILE A 40 -13.14 6.65 -0.95
N MET A 41 -12.99 5.73 0.00
CA MET A 41 -12.39 5.99 1.31
C MET A 41 -10.89 5.73 1.24
N PHE A 42 -10.07 6.77 1.40
CA PHE A 42 -8.61 6.61 1.42
C PHE A 42 -8.07 6.48 2.83
N TYR A 43 -6.97 5.75 2.95
CA TYR A 43 -6.19 5.65 4.17
C TYR A 43 -5.01 6.60 4.16
N ASN A 44 -4.66 7.07 5.36
CA ASN A 44 -3.49 7.86 5.63
C ASN A 44 -2.69 7.14 6.72
N TYR A 45 -1.78 6.25 6.29
CA TYR A 45 -0.91 5.52 7.22
C TYR A 45 0.51 5.33 6.63
N PRO A 46 1.57 5.75 7.35
CA PRO A 46 1.57 6.33 8.69
C PRO A 46 0.94 7.73 8.70
N ALA A 47 0.14 8.01 9.73
CA ALA A 47 -0.69 9.20 9.81
C ALA A 47 0.13 10.50 9.72
N GLY A 48 -0.21 11.37 8.77
CA GLY A 48 0.30 12.73 8.69
C GLY A 48 -0.45 13.57 7.66
N GLU A 49 -0.57 14.88 7.90
CA GLU A 49 -1.28 15.82 7.01
C GLU A 49 -0.73 15.80 5.56
N LYS A 50 0.59 15.62 5.43
CA LYS A 50 1.32 15.66 4.15
C LYS A 50 1.65 14.28 3.59
N ASN A 51 1.14 13.22 4.21
CA ASN A 51 1.46 11.83 3.85
C ASN A 51 0.22 11.07 3.41
N ALA A 52 -0.35 11.41 2.26
CA ALA A 52 -1.39 10.59 1.64
C ALA A 52 -0.75 9.34 0.99
N SER A 53 -0.34 8.38 1.82
CA SER A 53 0.16 7.07 1.40
C SER A 53 -0.45 5.96 2.25
N ALA A 54 -0.43 4.74 1.70
CA ALA A 54 -0.91 3.54 2.38
C ALA A 54 -0.12 2.33 1.87
N SER A 55 0.80 1.81 2.69
CA SER A 55 1.83 0.78 2.37
C SER A 55 2.28 0.79 0.93
N PHE A 56 3.13 1.76 0.61
CA PHE A 56 3.72 1.94 -0.71
C PHE A 56 2.77 2.31 -1.86
N LEU A 57 1.48 2.57 -1.61
CA LEU A 57 0.60 3.15 -2.61
C LEU A 57 0.65 4.69 -2.56
N ASN A 58 0.81 5.32 -3.72
CA ASN A 58 0.70 6.76 -3.91
C ASN A 58 -0.78 7.14 -4.08
N VAL A 59 -1.44 7.52 -2.98
CA VAL A 59 -2.89 7.77 -2.98
C VAL A 59 -3.30 8.89 -3.95
N PRO A 60 -2.66 10.07 -4.00
CA PRO A 60 -3.07 11.15 -4.90
C PRO A 60 -2.98 10.80 -6.39
N THR A 61 -1.88 10.16 -6.82
CA THR A 61 -1.74 9.73 -8.22
C THR A 61 -2.66 8.56 -8.55
N SER A 62 -2.86 7.62 -7.61
CA SER A 62 -3.81 6.52 -7.76
C SER A 62 -5.25 7.02 -7.89
N LEU A 63 -5.64 8.03 -7.13
CA LEU A 63 -6.96 8.68 -7.28
C LEU A 63 -7.10 9.35 -8.65
N ALA A 64 -6.05 9.99 -9.18
CA ALA A 64 -6.05 10.56 -10.52
C ALA A 64 -6.22 9.49 -11.60
N SER A 65 -5.47 8.38 -11.51
CA SER A 65 -5.61 7.21 -12.40
C SER A 65 -7.01 6.60 -12.33
N ILE A 66 -7.56 6.42 -11.13
CA ILE A 66 -8.93 5.91 -10.92
C ILE A 66 -9.96 6.87 -11.54
N PHE A 67 -9.84 8.19 -11.34
CA PHE A 67 -10.77 9.17 -11.89
C PHE A 67 -10.74 9.19 -13.43
N SER A 68 -9.55 9.12 -14.03
CA SER A 68 -9.38 8.98 -15.48
C SER A 68 -10.02 7.69 -16.00
N THR A 69 -9.77 6.57 -15.33
CA THR A 69 -10.37 5.28 -15.67
C THR A 69 -11.90 5.29 -15.59
N LEU A 70 -12.45 5.83 -14.52
CA LEU A 70 -13.90 5.97 -14.33
C LEU A 70 -14.50 6.90 -15.39
N LYS A 71 -13.82 8.01 -15.73
CA LYS A 71 -14.26 8.91 -16.79
C LYS A 71 -14.33 8.21 -18.13
N GLY A 72 -13.27 7.50 -18.51
CA GLY A 72 -13.19 6.71 -19.75
C GLY A 72 -14.26 5.62 -19.83
N ALA A 73 -14.64 5.04 -18.69
CA ALA A 73 -15.73 4.06 -18.59
C ALA A 73 -17.14 4.68 -18.57
N GLY A 74 -17.27 6.02 -18.67
CA GLY A 74 -18.55 6.72 -18.75
C GLY A 74 -19.22 7.02 -17.41
N TYR A 75 -18.48 6.98 -16.30
CA TYR A 75 -18.99 7.46 -15.01
C TYR A 75 -19.14 8.98 -15.02
N ASN A 76 -20.12 9.48 -14.26
CA ASN A 76 -20.25 10.92 -14.04
C ASN A 76 -19.20 11.40 -13.03
N VAL A 77 -18.03 11.77 -13.56
CA VAL A 77 -16.90 12.31 -12.80
C VAL A 77 -16.18 13.35 -13.66
N GLU A 78 -15.47 14.27 -13.04
CA GLU A 78 -14.50 15.13 -13.73
C GLU A 78 -13.09 14.63 -13.43
N GLU A 79 -12.26 14.50 -14.46
CA GLU A 79 -10.85 14.19 -14.25
C GLU A 79 -10.17 15.27 -13.42
N LYS A 80 -9.31 14.83 -12.49
CA LYS A 80 -8.49 15.68 -11.64
C LYS A 80 -7.06 15.14 -11.65
N GLN A 81 -6.10 16.05 -11.60
CA GLN A 81 -4.68 15.70 -11.56
C GLN A 81 -4.22 15.51 -10.10
N ALA A 82 -3.12 14.80 -9.91
CA ALA A 82 -2.58 14.49 -8.58
C ALA A 82 -2.43 15.71 -7.65
N PRO A 83 -1.97 16.91 -8.10
CA PRO A 83 -1.89 18.09 -7.23
C PRO A 83 -3.22 18.49 -6.59
N TRP A 84 -4.33 18.35 -7.31
CA TRP A 84 -5.65 18.62 -6.76
C TRP A 84 -5.99 17.65 -5.62
N PHE A 85 -5.67 16.35 -5.79
CA PHE A 85 -5.87 15.37 -4.73
C PHE A 85 -4.97 15.58 -3.53
N ILE A 86 -3.72 16.03 -3.73
CA ILE A 86 -2.82 16.42 -2.62
C ILE A 86 -3.50 17.51 -1.78
N ASP A 87 -3.99 18.56 -2.42
CA ASP A 87 -4.67 19.67 -1.73
C ASP A 87 -5.94 19.21 -1.01
N GLN A 88 -6.80 18.44 -1.68
CA GLN A 88 -8.07 17.99 -1.11
C GLN A 88 -7.89 16.99 0.02
N THR A 89 -7.00 16.02 -0.13
CA THR A 89 -6.72 15.03 0.92
C THR A 89 -6.14 15.70 2.16
N GLY A 90 -5.16 16.61 2.01
CA GLY A 90 -4.64 17.42 3.11
C GLY A 90 -5.74 18.23 3.80
N LEU A 91 -6.59 18.93 3.03
CA LEU A 91 -7.71 19.71 3.56
C LEU A 91 -8.69 18.85 4.38
N MET A 92 -9.05 17.65 3.90
CA MET A 92 -9.95 16.74 4.61
C MET A 92 -9.33 16.13 5.87
N LEU A 93 -8.00 16.07 5.97
CA LEU A 93 -7.28 15.50 7.11
C LEU A 93 -7.05 16.50 8.26
N LYS A 94 -6.94 17.80 7.97
CA LYS A 94 -6.71 18.86 8.97
C LYS A 94 -7.64 18.79 10.20
N PRO A 95 -8.95 18.51 10.06
CA PRO A 95 -9.83 18.39 11.22
C PRO A 95 -9.48 17.24 12.17
N PHE A 96 -8.96 16.12 11.67
CA PHE A 96 -8.54 15.00 12.53
C PHE A 96 -7.27 15.31 13.32
N HIS A 97 -6.42 16.19 12.78
CA HIS A 97 -5.19 16.65 13.44
C HIS A 97 -5.39 17.93 14.27
N ARG A 98 -6.64 18.38 14.44
CA ARG A 98 -7.02 19.59 15.20
C ARG A 98 -6.39 20.89 14.68
N GLU A 99 -5.98 20.90 13.42
CA GLU A 99 -5.40 22.08 12.76
C GLU A 99 -6.46 22.99 12.16
N LEU A 100 -7.65 22.44 11.90
CA LEU A 100 -8.80 23.18 11.39
C LEU A 100 -10.05 22.68 12.13
N PRO A 101 -10.86 23.55 12.75
CA PRO A 101 -12.17 23.16 13.25
C PRO A 101 -13.03 22.59 12.12
N TYR A 102 -13.81 21.53 12.38
CA TYR A 102 -14.70 20.95 11.38
C TYR A 102 -15.65 21.99 10.75
N THR A 103 -16.09 22.96 11.54
CA THR A 103 -16.97 24.06 11.10
C THR A 103 -16.32 25.04 10.14
N GLU A 104 -14.99 25.00 9.99
CA GLU A 104 -14.23 25.88 9.10
C GLU A 104 -13.82 25.19 7.79
N LEU A 105 -14.30 23.96 7.54
CA LEU A 105 -14.10 23.31 6.24
C LEU A 105 -14.72 24.17 5.12
N PRO A 106 -13.96 24.48 4.05
CA PRO A 106 -14.45 25.31 2.95
C PRO A 106 -15.73 24.75 2.32
N GLY A 107 -16.73 25.60 2.12
CA GLY A 107 -18.01 25.18 1.53
C GLY A 107 -18.81 24.20 2.39
N LEU A 108 -18.64 24.21 3.72
CA LEU A 108 -19.41 23.36 4.63
C LEU A 108 -20.91 23.34 4.27
N GLY A 109 -21.44 22.15 4.04
CA GLY A 109 -22.85 21.92 3.69
C GLY A 109 -23.20 22.07 2.21
N THR A 110 -22.30 22.57 1.37
CA THR A 110 -22.55 22.69 -0.08
C THR A 110 -22.12 21.41 -0.83
N PRO A 111 -22.70 21.12 -2.00
CA PRO A 111 -22.27 19.99 -2.82
C PRO A 111 -20.78 20.04 -3.19
N GLU A 112 -20.25 21.21 -3.51
CA GLU A 112 -18.87 21.42 -3.96
C GLU A 112 -17.86 21.57 -2.80
N GLY A 113 -18.33 21.74 -1.56
CA GLY A 113 -17.48 21.96 -0.40
C GLY A 113 -16.77 20.72 0.13
N ALA A 114 -15.80 20.95 1.01
CA ALA A 114 -14.98 19.93 1.66
C ALA A 114 -15.63 19.31 2.93
N GLY A 115 -16.87 19.72 3.26
CA GLY A 115 -17.57 19.29 4.47
C GLY A 115 -19.03 18.93 4.20
N GLY A 116 -19.37 17.64 4.27
CA GLY A 116 -20.73 17.14 4.28
C GLY A 116 -21.40 17.29 5.64
N LEU A 117 -22.72 17.34 5.65
CA LEU A 117 -23.53 17.56 6.84
C LEU A 117 -24.55 16.43 7.00
N LEU A 118 -24.44 15.67 8.08
CA LEU A 118 -25.42 14.65 8.48
C LEU A 118 -26.14 15.10 9.75
N PRO A 119 -27.44 15.44 9.71
CA PRO A 119 -28.18 15.83 10.90
C PRO A 119 -28.15 14.73 11.97
N VAL A 120 -27.86 15.08 13.22
CA VAL A 120 -27.83 14.09 14.32
C VAL A 120 -29.19 13.42 14.49
N ALA A 121 -30.29 14.10 14.17
CA ALA A 121 -31.63 13.51 14.16
C ALA A 121 -31.79 12.36 13.15
N VAL A 122 -31.19 12.49 11.95
CA VAL A 122 -31.18 11.43 10.93
C VAL A 122 -30.34 10.25 11.42
N TYR A 123 -29.15 10.53 11.96
CA TYR A 123 -28.30 9.51 12.58
C TYR A 123 -29.04 8.78 13.72
N ARG A 124 -29.71 9.50 14.63
CA ARG A 124 -30.50 8.90 15.72
C ARG A 124 -31.64 8.04 15.22
N GLY A 125 -32.33 8.46 14.16
CA GLY A 125 -33.40 7.69 13.54
C GLY A 125 -32.91 6.29 13.15
N TRP A 126 -31.78 6.22 12.45
CA TRP A 126 -31.13 4.95 12.11
C TRP A 126 -30.59 4.23 13.35
N TYR A 127 -29.85 4.92 14.22
CA TYR A 127 -29.19 4.33 15.39
C TYR A 127 -30.19 3.66 16.33
N ASN A 128 -31.38 4.22 16.51
CA ASN A 128 -32.45 3.65 17.33
C ASN A 128 -33.06 2.36 16.75
N THR A 129 -32.77 2.00 15.50
CA THR A 129 -33.16 0.70 14.91
C THR A 129 -32.22 -0.44 15.29
N LEU A 130 -31.01 -0.12 15.79
CA LEU A 130 -30.03 -1.13 16.18
C LEU A 130 -30.47 -1.87 17.45
N PRO A 131 -29.96 -3.09 17.72
CA PRO A 131 -30.23 -3.78 18.98
C PRO A 131 -29.80 -2.95 20.19
N GLU A 132 -30.57 -3.02 21.27
CA GLU A 132 -30.28 -2.27 22.50
C GLU A 132 -28.88 -2.60 23.06
N ALA A 133 -28.48 -3.88 23.05
CA ALA A 133 -27.15 -4.29 23.49
C ALA A 133 -26.01 -3.62 22.69
N THR A 134 -26.19 -3.45 21.37
CA THR A 134 -25.22 -2.75 20.51
C THR A 134 -25.15 -1.27 20.89
N ARG A 135 -26.29 -0.62 21.07
CA ARG A 135 -26.33 0.80 21.46
C ARG A 135 -25.72 1.04 22.84
N ASN A 136 -26.08 0.22 23.82
CA ASN A 136 -25.59 0.34 25.20
C ASN A 136 -24.07 0.19 25.28
N ALA A 137 -23.48 -0.73 24.51
CA ALA A 137 -22.03 -0.90 24.47
C ALA A 137 -21.32 0.34 23.88
N ILE A 138 -21.87 0.92 22.81
CA ILE A 138 -21.33 2.13 22.18
C ILE A 138 -21.47 3.32 23.13
N GLU A 139 -22.65 3.53 23.72
CA GLU A 139 -22.92 4.66 24.61
C GLU A 139 -22.12 4.59 25.92
N ALA A 140 -21.87 3.38 26.45
CA ALA A 140 -21.02 3.20 27.62
C ALA A 140 -19.58 3.66 27.38
N GLN A 141 -19.07 3.51 26.15
CA GLN A 141 -17.70 3.92 25.80
C GLN A 141 -17.64 5.38 25.32
N TRP A 142 -18.60 5.80 24.49
CA TRP A 142 -18.49 7.03 23.71
C TRP A 142 -19.52 8.11 24.11
N GLY A 143 -20.42 7.82 25.04
CA GLY A 143 -21.50 8.71 25.44
C GLY A 143 -22.60 8.80 24.38
N GLN A 144 -23.35 9.90 24.37
CA GLN A 144 -24.44 10.11 23.41
C GLN A 144 -23.91 10.59 22.05
N PRO A 145 -24.61 10.33 20.93
CA PRO A 145 -24.21 10.77 19.59
C PRO A 145 -23.91 12.27 19.49
N GLU A 146 -24.68 13.10 20.19
CA GLU A 146 -24.55 14.56 20.22
C GLU A 146 -23.24 15.06 20.85
N ALA A 147 -22.53 14.20 21.59
CA ALA A 147 -21.25 14.52 22.23
C ALA A 147 -20.05 14.08 21.38
N SER A 148 -20.28 13.51 20.19
CA SER A 148 -19.19 13.13 19.29
C SER A 148 -18.41 14.37 18.84
N PHE A 149 -17.09 14.24 18.74
CA PHE A 149 -16.19 15.36 18.44
C PHE A 149 -16.39 15.99 17.06
N SER A 150 -16.99 15.25 16.12
CA SER A 150 -17.32 15.75 14.78
C SER A 150 -18.72 16.40 14.70
N VAL A 151 -19.45 16.47 15.83
CA VAL A 151 -20.74 17.16 15.89
C VAL A 151 -20.54 18.63 16.23
N ALA A 152 -21.14 19.49 15.43
CA ALA A 152 -21.26 20.93 15.70
C ALA A 152 -22.69 21.42 15.47
N GLU A 153 -23.00 22.61 15.97
CA GLU A 153 -24.24 23.29 15.63
C GLU A 153 -24.03 24.11 14.34
N VAL A 154 -24.78 23.76 13.30
CA VAL A 154 -24.79 24.43 12.00
C VAL A 154 -26.24 24.72 11.65
N ASP A 155 -26.54 25.98 11.34
CA ASP A 155 -27.91 26.48 11.07
C ASP A 155 -28.92 26.12 12.18
N GLY A 156 -28.51 26.23 13.45
CA GLY A 156 -29.34 25.93 14.63
C GLY A 156 -29.67 24.45 14.81
N LYS A 157 -28.96 23.55 14.12
CA LYS A 157 -29.14 22.09 14.24
C LYS A 157 -27.81 21.43 14.58
N LYS A 158 -27.83 20.42 15.44
CA LYS A 158 -26.66 19.55 15.65
C LYS A 158 -26.45 18.63 14.45
N GLN A 159 -25.26 18.66 13.88
CA GLN A 159 -24.90 17.92 12.68
C GLN A 159 -23.52 17.29 12.83
N PHE A 160 -23.38 16.04 12.41
CA PHE A 160 -22.07 15.45 12.15
C PHE A 160 -21.48 16.11 10.91
N ILE A 161 -20.27 16.62 11.02
CA ILE A 161 -19.49 17.17 9.91
C ILE A 161 -18.60 16.08 9.35
N ILE A 162 -18.73 15.83 8.04
CA ILE A 162 -18.07 14.74 7.33
C ILE A 162 -17.08 15.35 6.31
N PRO A 163 -15.76 15.36 6.59
CA PRO A 163 -14.78 15.80 5.60
C PRO A 163 -14.87 14.94 4.34
N ARG A 164 -15.16 15.56 3.20
CA ARG A 164 -15.39 14.86 1.92
C ARG A 164 -15.34 15.84 0.76
N VAL A 165 -14.95 15.37 -0.42
CA VAL A 165 -15.11 16.08 -1.70
C VAL A 165 -15.96 15.25 -2.66
N ILE A 166 -16.75 15.90 -3.50
CA ILE A 166 -17.61 15.25 -4.49
C ILE A 166 -17.27 15.77 -5.88
N SER A 167 -17.13 14.87 -6.86
CA SER A 167 -17.04 15.17 -8.28
C SER A 167 -18.06 14.31 -9.03
N GLY A 168 -19.15 14.93 -9.47
CA GLY A 168 -20.29 14.22 -10.06
C GLY A 168 -20.87 13.18 -9.09
N ASN A 169 -20.79 11.91 -9.47
CA ASN A 169 -21.26 10.76 -8.69
C ASN A 169 -20.12 10.06 -7.93
N ILE A 170 -18.93 10.65 -7.84
CA ILE A 170 -17.81 10.09 -7.08
C ILE A 170 -17.54 10.96 -5.85
N MET A 171 -17.55 10.35 -4.67
CA MET A 171 -17.18 11.01 -3.42
C MET A 171 -15.84 10.46 -2.95
N VAL A 172 -14.91 11.33 -2.56
CA VAL A 172 -13.65 10.96 -1.92
C VAL A 172 -13.68 11.48 -0.49
N LEU A 173 -13.31 10.63 0.46
CA LEU A 173 -13.26 10.97 1.88
C LEU A 173 -12.19 10.14 2.60
N PRO A 174 -11.59 10.65 3.68
CA PRO A 174 -10.72 9.84 4.54
C PRO A 174 -11.56 8.81 5.31
N GLN A 175 -11.00 7.63 5.59
CA GLN A 175 -11.64 6.77 6.59
C GLN A 175 -11.59 7.48 7.96
N PRO A 176 -12.71 7.49 8.71
CA PRO A 176 -12.73 8.10 10.04
C PRO A 176 -11.77 7.41 11.00
N PRO A 177 -11.18 8.16 11.96
CA PRO A 177 -10.44 7.55 13.06
C PRO A 177 -11.36 6.67 13.91
N ARG A 178 -10.81 5.60 14.49
CA ARG A 178 -11.55 4.73 15.43
C ARG A 178 -11.86 5.47 16.72
N GLY A 179 -10.96 6.33 17.19
CA GLY A 179 -11.05 7.05 18.46
C GLY A 179 -11.40 8.52 18.32
N ASN A 180 -11.75 9.14 19.44
CA ASN A 180 -12.01 10.58 19.54
C ASN A 180 -10.72 11.41 19.73
N GLN A 181 -9.58 10.76 20.00
CA GLN A 181 -8.29 11.39 20.26
C GLN A 181 -7.17 10.67 19.50
N GLN A 182 -6.27 11.44 18.88
CA GLN A 182 -5.18 10.91 18.07
C GLN A 182 -4.23 10.02 18.89
N GLU A 183 -4.03 10.34 20.17
CA GLU A 183 -3.16 9.60 21.08
C GLU A 183 -3.73 8.21 21.44
N GLN A 184 -5.05 8.02 21.33
CA GLN A 184 -5.72 6.74 21.59
C GLN A 184 -5.78 5.86 20.34
N GLU A 185 -5.65 6.44 19.15
CA GLU A 185 -5.82 5.72 17.88
C GLU A 185 -4.86 4.52 17.77
N ARG A 186 -3.57 4.72 18.04
CA ARG A 186 -2.57 3.63 18.01
C ARG A 186 -2.89 2.52 19.02
N ALA A 187 -3.41 2.88 20.20
CA ALA A 187 -3.71 1.91 21.25
C ALA A 187 -4.94 1.06 20.92
N ILE A 188 -5.93 1.62 20.23
CA ILE A 188 -7.20 0.94 19.91
C ILE A 188 -7.24 0.36 18.48
N TYR A 189 -6.23 0.65 17.65
CA TYR A 189 -6.26 0.37 16.21
C TYR A 189 -6.56 -1.10 15.88
N HIS A 190 -5.95 -2.04 16.62
CA HIS A 190 -6.23 -3.48 16.53
C HIS A 190 -7.00 -4.03 17.74
N ASP A 191 -7.44 -3.18 18.66
CA ASP A 191 -8.17 -3.60 19.84
C ASP A 191 -9.62 -3.95 19.47
N LYS A 192 -9.96 -5.24 19.55
CA LYS A 192 -11.29 -5.76 19.25
C LYS A 192 -12.28 -5.57 20.41
N SER A 193 -11.86 -5.01 21.54
CA SER A 193 -12.72 -4.76 22.70
C SER A 193 -13.40 -3.39 22.67
N VAL A 194 -12.80 -2.41 22.00
CA VAL A 194 -13.29 -1.02 21.95
C VAL A 194 -14.38 -0.87 20.89
N PRO A 195 -15.65 -0.63 21.25
CA PRO A 195 -16.76 -0.49 20.31
C PRO A 195 -16.51 0.59 19.25
N VAL A 196 -17.18 0.48 18.10
CA VAL A 196 -17.14 1.50 17.05
C VAL A 196 -17.73 2.83 17.56
N SER A 197 -17.10 3.97 17.22
CA SER A 197 -17.53 5.29 17.65
C SER A 197 -18.70 5.84 16.82
N HIS A 198 -19.41 6.83 17.37
CA HIS A 198 -20.49 7.53 16.66
C HIS A 198 -20.01 8.21 15.38
N ASN A 199 -18.84 8.84 15.40
CA ASN A 199 -18.25 9.46 14.21
C ASN A 199 -18.03 8.42 13.10
N TYR A 200 -17.45 7.27 13.45
CA TYR A 200 -17.19 6.21 12.49
C TYR A 200 -18.49 5.69 11.86
N LEU A 201 -19.52 5.45 12.68
CA LEU A 201 -20.84 5.05 12.18
C LEU A 201 -21.49 6.13 11.30
N ALA A 202 -21.38 7.40 11.69
CA ALA A 202 -21.96 8.54 10.97
C ALA A 202 -21.34 8.72 9.58
N VAL A 203 -20.01 8.59 9.44
CA VAL A 203 -19.34 8.70 8.14
C VAL A 203 -19.78 7.61 7.17
N TYR A 204 -19.84 6.35 7.62
CA TYR A 204 -20.34 5.26 6.78
C TYR A 204 -21.84 5.38 6.49
N LEU A 205 -22.65 5.84 7.46
CA LEU A 205 -24.06 6.12 7.21
C LEU A 205 -24.24 7.23 6.16
N TYR A 206 -23.44 8.30 6.24
CA TYR A 206 -23.44 9.38 5.25
C TYR A 206 -23.10 8.84 3.86
N ALA A 207 -22.06 8.02 3.72
CA ALA A 207 -21.68 7.43 2.44
C ALA A 207 -22.78 6.53 1.84
N ARG A 208 -23.37 5.64 2.66
CA ARG A 208 -24.37 4.67 2.20
C ARG A 208 -25.72 5.29 1.90
N GLU A 209 -26.22 6.13 2.79
CA GLU A 209 -27.63 6.57 2.77
C GLU A 209 -27.81 8.00 2.24
N GLN A 210 -26.96 8.94 2.67
CA GLN A 210 -27.13 10.35 2.29
C GLN A 210 -26.50 10.66 0.94
N PHE A 211 -25.26 10.20 0.72
CA PHE A 211 -24.65 10.24 -0.61
C PHE A 211 -25.31 9.20 -1.53
N GLY A 212 -25.66 8.03 -0.98
CA GLY A 212 -26.32 6.96 -1.73
C GLY A 212 -25.34 6.11 -2.54
N ALA A 213 -24.17 5.78 -1.96
CA ALA A 213 -23.15 4.99 -2.66
C ALA A 213 -23.68 3.61 -3.06
N ASP A 214 -23.60 3.28 -4.35
CA ASP A 214 -23.87 1.92 -4.84
C ASP A 214 -22.72 0.96 -4.50
N ALA A 215 -21.51 1.49 -4.29
CA ALA A 215 -20.34 0.77 -3.81
C ALA A 215 -19.39 1.69 -3.02
N ILE A 216 -18.67 1.11 -2.07
CA ILE A 216 -17.56 1.77 -1.37
C ILE A 216 -16.25 1.13 -1.83
N VAL A 217 -15.29 1.97 -2.22
CA VAL A 217 -13.91 1.56 -2.51
C VAL A 217 -13.06 1.97 -1.32
N HIS A 218 -12.42 1.02 -0.65
CA HIS A 218 -11.36 1.31 0.31
C HIS A 218 -10.03 1.38 -0.44
N LEU A 219 -9.31 2.49 -0.36
CA LEU A 219 -8.08 2.73 -1.12
C LEU A 219 -6.89 2.82 -0.16
N GLY A 220 -5.99 1.85 -0.29
CA GLY A 220 -4.78 1.73 0.52
C GLY A 220 -4.85 0.55 1.51
N THR A 221 -3.72 0.04 1.93
CA THR A 221 -3.66 -1.02 2.96
C THR A 221 -3.88 -0.48 4.37
N HIS A 222 -4.09 -1.39 5.33
CA HIS A 222 -4.34 -1.08 6.74
C HIS A 222 -5.56 -0.17 6.93
N GLY A 223 -6.69 -0.58 6.37
CA GLY A 223 -7.96 -0.03 6.78
C GLY A 223 -8.31 -0.46 8.19
N SER A 224 -8.96 0.40 8.96
CA SER A 224 -9.40 0.03 10.32
C SER A 224 -10.72 -0.74 10.34
N HIS A 225 -11.46 -0.75 9.22
CA HIS A 225 -12.81 -1.32 9.09
C HIS A 225 -12.85 -2.82 9.37
N GLU A 226 -11.93 -3.55 8.75
CA GLU A 226 -11.76 -4.99 8.86
C GLU A 226 -11.29 -5.44 10.25
N TYR A 227 -10.72 -4.52 11.04
CA TYR A 227 -10.23 -4.73 12.41
C TYR A 227 -11.20 -4.24 13.49
N LEU A 228 -12.35 -3.68 13.13
CA LEU A 228 -13.38 -3.30 14.10
C LEU A 228 -13.87 -4.51 14.91
N PRO A 229 -14.38 -4.32 16.14
CA PRO A 229 -14.85 -5.40 17.02
C PRO A 229 -15.85 -6.35 16.39
N GLY A 230 -15.77 -7.63 16.76
CA GLY A 230 -16.71 -8.67 16.33
C GLY A 230 -16.06 -10.03 16.12
N LYS A 231 -16.85 -11.00 15.66
CA LYS A 231 -16.44 -12.39 15.44
C LYS A 231 -15.30 -12.50 14.43
N GLU A 232 -14.39 -13.47 14.62
CA GLU A 232 -13.25 -13.68 13.71
C GLU A 232 -13.66 -14.09 12.28
N ARG A 233 -14.81 -14.74 12.14
CA ARG A 233 -15.38 -15.17 10.85
C ARG A 233 -16.89 -15.25 10.95
N GLY A 234 -17.59 -15.06 9.83
CA GLY A 234 -19.05 -15.12 9.80
C GLY A 234 -19.67 -14.02 10.66
N LEU A 235 -19.26 -12.77 10.43
CA LEU A 235 -19.74 -11.63 11.19
C LEU A 235 -21.27 -11.53 11.09
N SER A 236 -21.90 -11.26 12.24
CA SER A 236 -23.28 -10.80 12.31
C SER A 236 -23.38 -9.41 11.68
N LEU A 237 -24.54 -9.04 11.14
CA LEU A 237 -24.85 -7.66 10.74
C LEU A 237 -24.50 -6.63 11.83
N TYR A 238 -24.61 -7.00 13.10
CA TYR A 238 -24.37 -6.09 14.22
C TYR A 238 -22.93 -6.15 14.76
N ASP A 239 -22.05 -6.98 14.19
CA ASP A 239 -20.61 -6.85 14.41
C ASP A 239 -20.12 -5.59 13.65
N ALA A 240 -19.20 -4.83 14.23
CA ALA A 240 -18.96 -3.43 13.85
C ALA A 240 -18.53 -3.22 12.38
N GLY A 241 -17.77 -4.16 11.80
CA GLY A 241 -17.44 -4.14 10.37
C GLY A 241 -18.67 -4.25 9.47
N ASN A 242 -19.57 -5.19 9.76
CA ASN A 242 -20.81 -5.32 8.98
C ASN A 242 -21.81 -4.20 9.29
N LEU A 243 -21.86 -3.72 10.53
CA LEU A 243 -22.75 -2.64 10.94
C LEU A 243 -22.48 -1.34 10.17
N THR A 244 -21.19 -1.03 10.01
CA THR A 244 -20.71 0.14 9.26
C THR A 244 -20.90 -0.02 7.75
N ALA A 245 -20.63 -1.20 7.17
CA ALA A 245 -20.82 -1.41 5.73
C ALA A 245 -22.29 -1.65 5.33
N GLY A 246 -23.10 -2.21 6.23
CA GLY A 246 -24.48 -2.62 5.96
C GLY A 246 -24.56 -3.61 4.80
N ASP A 247 -25.37 -3.27 3.80
CA ASP A 247 -25.60 -4.06 2.59
C ASP A 247 -24.77 -3.57 1.40
N THR A 248 -23.97 -2.51 1.57
CA THR A 248 -23.20 -1.88 0.49
C THR A 248 -22.00 -2.74 0.09
N PRO A 249 -21.83 -3.04 -1.21
CA PRO A 249 -20.62 -3.69 -1.72
C PRO A 249 -19.35 -2.90 -1.36
N ILE A 250 -18.35 -3.62 -0.85
CA ILE A 250 -17.00 -3.09 -0.59
C ILE A 250 -16.06 -3.65 -1.65
N ILE A 251 -15.31 -2.78 -2.29
CA ILE A 251 -14.24 -3.11 -3.24
C ILE A 251 -12.95 -2.56 -2.66
N TYR A 252 -11.85 -3.29 -2.80
CA TYR A 252 -10.64 -2.97 -2.04
C TYR A 252 -9.37 -3.26 -2.84
N PRO A 253 -8.81 -2.25 -3.54
CA PRO A 253 -7.41 -2.26 -3.97
C PRO A 253 -6.47 -2.54 -2.79
N PHE A 254 -5.70 -3.61 -2.88
CA PHE A 254 -4.83 -4.09 -1.80
C PHE A 254 -3.49 -4.59 -2.36
N ILE A 255 -2.40 -4.38 -1.65
CA ILE A 255 -1.06 -4.76 -2.12
C ILE A 255 -0.93 -6.28 -2.25
N MET A 256 -0.29 -6.75 -3.33
CA MET A 256 -0.24 -8.18 -3.66
C MET A 256 0.61 -9.04 -2.71
N ASP A 257 1.58 -8.44 -2.01
CA ASP A 257 2.52 -9.13 -1.13
C ASP A 257 2.02 -9.27 0.32
N ASP A 258 0.90 -8.64 0.67
CA ASP A 258 0.26 -8.74 1.99
C ASP A 258 -1.01 -9.62 1.95
N VAL A 259 -0.79 -10.89 1.62
CA VAL A 259 -1.86 -11.90 1.52
C VAL A 259 -2.56 -12.13 2.87
N GLY A 260 -1.82 -11.98 3.98
CA GLY A 260 -2.32 -12.18 5.34
C GLY A 260 -3.43 -11.21 5.68
N GLU A 261 -3.18 -9.90 5.51
CA GLU A 261 -4.19 -8.88 5.76
C GLU A 261 -5.28 -8.87 4.69
N ALA A 262 -4.96 -9.18 3.42
CA ALA A 262 -5.97 -9.31 2.37
C ALA A 262 -7.03 -10.40 2.69
N LEU A 263 -6.67 -11.46 3.43
CA LEU A 263 -7.66 -12.44 3.91
C LEU A 263 -8.58 -11.88 5.00
N GLN A 264 -8.05 -11.00 5.86
CA GLN A 264 -8.81 -10.31 6.89
C GLN A 264 -9.87 -9.39 6.24
N THR A 265 -9.49 -8.61 5.22
CA THR A 265 -10.42 -7.72 4.51
C THR A 265 -11.53 -8.50 3.80
N LYS A 266 -11.21 -9.65 3.19
CA LYS A 266 -12.21 -10.56 2.61
C LYS A 266 -13.18 -11.11 3.65
N ARG A 267 -12.68 -11.59 4.79
CA ARG A 267 -13.49 -12.29 5.81
C ARG A 267 -14.29 -11.36 6.71
N ARG A 268 -13.75 -10.18 7.03
CA ARG A 268 -14.31 -9.25 8.02
C ARG A 268 -14.76 -7.92 7.42
N GLY A 269 -14.09 -7.44 6.38
CA GLY A 269 -14.54 -6.28 5.59
C GLY A 269 -15.57 -6.63 4.50
N ARG A 270 -15.76 -7.93 4.20
CA ARG A 270 -16.59 -8.44 3.09
C ARG A 270 -16.22 -7.83 1.73
N ALA A 271 -14.94 -7.53 1.56
CA ALA A 271 -14.42 -6.86 0.39
C ALA A 271 -14.19 -7.81 -0.80
N THR A 272 -14.47 -7.31 -2.01
CA THR A 272 -13.86 -7.82 -3.24
C THR A 272 -12.49 -7.18 -3.38
N VAL A 273 -11.44 -7.94 -3.09
CA VAL A 273 -10.05 -7.45 -3.13
C VAL A 273 -9.53 -7.47 -4.56
N ILE A 274 -8.92 -6.36 -4.97
CA ILE A 274 -8.21 -6.21 -6.24
C ILE A 274 -6.74 -6.05 -5.89
N SER A 275 -5.90 -7.01 -6.28
CA SER A 275 -4.46 -6.91 -6.03
C SER A 275 -3.85 -5.80 -6.88
N HIS A 276 -3.00 -4.97 -6.27
CA HIS A 276 -2.12 -4.05 -6.99
C HIS A 276 -0.65 -4.40 -6.77
N LEU A 277 0.20 -3.96 -7.69
CA LEU A 277 1.65 -4.13 -7.62
C LEU A 277 2.22 -3.48 -6.36
N THR A 278 3.31 -4.07 -5.90
CA THR A 278 4.26 -3.42 -4.99
C THR A 278 4.94 -2.24 -5.71
N PRO A 279 5.60 -1.32 -4.98
CA PRO A 279 6.48 -0.34 -5.62
C PRO A 279 7.60 -1.07 -6.37
N PRO A 280 8.24 -0.44 -7.36
CA PRO A 280 9.42 -1.03 -7.99
C PRO A 280 10.53 -1.23 -6.96
N PHE A 281 11.45 -2.16 -7.23
CA PHE A 281 12.59 -2.45 -6.36
C PHE A 281 13.91 -2.17 -7.06
N ALA A 282 14.91 -1.77 -6.27
CA ALA A 282 16.31 -1.74 -6.68
C ALA A 282 17.22 -2.39 -5.64
N LYS A 283 18.47 -2.61 -6.03
CA LYS A 283 19.54 -2.86 -5.06
C LYS A 283 19.75 -1.57 -4.28
N SER A 284 19.92 -1.67 -2.96
CA SER A 284 20.30 -0.55 -2.10
C SER A 284 21.56 0.14 -2.62
N ALA A 285 22.51 -0.65 -3.14
CA ALA A 285 23.87 -0.24 -3.45
C ALA A 285 24.56 0.42 -2.23
N LEU A 286 25.84 0.72 -2.35
CA LEU A 286 26.52 1.58 -1.38
C LEU A 286 26.40 3.03 -1.83
N TYR A 287 26.27 3.94 -0.86
CA TYR A 287 26.17 5.37 -1.11
C TYR A 287 27.32 6.13 -0.41
N GLU A 288 27.73 7.23 -1.03
CA GLU A 288 28.72 8.18 -0.48
C GLU A 288 29.91 7.47 0.18
N GLY A 289 30.09 7.72 1.48
CA GLY A 289 31.21 7.26 2.26
C GLY A 289 31.30 5.74 2.44
N TYR A 290 30.27 4.97 2.12
CA TYR A 290 30.35 3.51 2.08
C TYR A 290 31.04 3.01 0.80
N VAL A 291 30.87 3.74 -0.32
CA VAL A 291 31.62 3.47 -1.57
C VAL A 291 33.09 3.73 -1.33
N ASP A 292 33.43 4.90 -0.74
CA ASP A 292 34.81 5.26 -0.43
C ASP A 292 35.47 4.23 0.50
N LEU A 293 34.72 3.72 1.50
CA LEU A 293 35.20 2.69 2.42
C LEU A 293 35.47 1.37 1.70
N HIS A 294 34.56 0.94 0.82
CA HIS A 294 34.72 -0.29 0.03
C HIS A 294 35.91 -0.20 -0.93
N GLU A 295 36.07 0.93 -1.63
CA GLU A 295 37.24 1.20 -2.48
C GLU A 295 38.55 1.16 -1.67
N LEU A 296 38.55 1.78 -0.48
CA LEU A 296 39.73 1.82 0.38
C LEU A 296 40.15 0.42 0.86
N MET A 297 39.20 -0.49 1.06
CA MET A 297 39.49 -1.89 1.41
C MET A 297 40.15 -2.65 0.26
N HIS A 298 39.73 -2.40 -0.98
CA HIS A 298 40.38 -2.98 -2.16
C HIS A 298 41.80 -2.43 -2.33
N GLN A 299 41.96 -1.11 -2.22
CA GLN A 299 43.27 -0.47 -2.21
C GLN A 299 44.18 -1.05 -1.13
N TYR A 300 43.67 -1.30 0.08
CA TYR A 300 44.44 -1.92 1.15
C TYR A 300 44.99 -3.30 0.78
N LYS A 301 44.18 -4.14 0.10
CA LYS A 301 44.60 -5.48 -0.32
C LYS A 301 45.69 -5.45 -1.40
N GLU A 302 45.71 -4.42 -2.24
CA GLU A 302 46.70 -4.25 -3.31
C GLU A 302 48.02 -3.61 -2.82
N LEU A 303 48.05 -3.03 -1.63
CA LEU A 303 49.22 -2.34 -1.10
C LEU A 303 50.25 -3.31 -0.49
N ASP A 304 51.53 -3.07 -0.81
CA ASP A 304 52.67 -3.70 -0.16
C ASP A 304 52.82 -3.27 1.29
N GLU A 305 53.47 -4.11 2.11
CA GLU A 305 53.76 -3.80 3.51
C GLU A 305 54.57 -2.51 3.66
N GLY A 306 54.08 -1.59 4.50
CA GLY A 306 54.75 -0.31 4.73
C GLY A 306 53.84 0.77 5.31
N GLY A 307 54.39 1.97 5.47
CA GLY A 307 53.70 3.10 6.09
C GLY A 307 52.48 3.64 5.31
N VAL A 308 52.33 3.28 4.03
CA VAL A 308 51.11 3.57 3.27
C VAL A 308 49.99 2.61 3.69
N LYS A 309 50.24 1.30 3.66
CA LYS A 309 49.29 0.26 4.08
C LYS A 309 48.80 0.45 5.52
N ALA A 310 49.70 0.79 6.44
CA ALA A 310 49.34 1.08 7.83
C ALA A 310 48.42 2.32 7.98
N ARG A 311 48.65 3.37 7.17
CA ARG A 311 47.77 4.54 7.16
C ARG A 311 46.41 4.21 6.54
N THR A 312 46.38 3.43 5.46
CA THR A 312 45.14 2.96 4.84
C THR A 312 44.32 2.13 5.81
N GLN A 313 44.93 1.20 6.55
CA GLN A 313 44.27 0.46 7.63
C GLN A 313 43.63 1.41 8.66
N GLN A 314 44.38 2.39 9.14
CA GLN A 314 43.87 3.35 10.11
C GLN A 314 42.68 4.15 9.56
N SER A 315 42.73 4.57 8.30
CA SER A 315 41.61 5.23 7.61
C SER A 315 40.39 4.32 7.45
N ILE A 316 40.56 3.01 7.21
CA ILE A 316 39.46 2.03 7.19
C ILE A 316 38.82 1.94 8.58
N ILE A 317 39.62 1.81 9.65
CA ILE A 317 39.12 1.73 11.04
C ILE A 317 38.34 2.98 11.42
N GLU A 318 38.86 4.16 11.10
CA GLU A 318 38.17 5.43 11.32
C GLU A 318 36.88 5.53 10.50
N GLY A 319 36.90 5.06 9.26
CA GLY A 319 35.72 4.99 8.40
C GLY A 319 34.61 4.09 8.96
N VAL A 320 34.98 2.94 9.52
CA VAL A 320 34.10 1.99 10.19
C VAL A 320 33.50 2.57 11.47
N GLU A 321 34.29 3.27 12.28
CA GLU A 321 33.79 3.92 13.50
C GLU A 321 32.85 5.07 13.21
N ALA A 322 33.21 5.95 12.27
CA ALA A 322 32.41 7.12 11.91
C ALA A 322 30.99 6.74 11.44
N ARG A 323 30.81 5.52 10.92
CA ARG A 323 29.55 4.97 10.42
C ARG A 323 28.90 3.96 11.37
N ASN A 324 29.47 3.74 12.55
CA ASN A 324 29.02 2.75 13.55
C ASN A 324 28.98 1.28 13.08
N ILE A 325 29.64 0.94 11.97
CA ILE A 325 29.63 -0.44 11.41
C ILE A 325 30.21 -1.46 12.41
N HIS A 326 31.19 -1.04 13.23
CA HIS A 326 31.74 -1.85 14.30
C HIS A 326 30.68 -2.33 15.31
N GLN A 327 29.60 -1.54 15.54
CA GLN A 327 28.52 -1.93 16.44
C GLN A 327 27.64 -3.02 15.82
N ASP A 328 27.33 -2.89 14.53
CA ASP A 328 26.55 -3.87 13.78
C ASP A 328 27.26 -5.22 13.69
N LEU A 329 28.58 -5.20 13.54
CA LEU A 329 29.43 -6.39 13.52
C LEU A 329 29.87 -6.86 14.92
N ALA A 330 29.48 -6.15 15.98
CA ALA A 330 29.87 -6.43 17.36
C ALA A 330 31.39 -6.47 17.62
N TRP A 331 32.16 -5.66 16.89
CA TRP A 331 33.59 -5.46 17.10
C TRP A 331 33.88 -4.23 17.96
N LYS A 332 34.90 -4.31 18.82
CA LYS A 332 35.46 -3.14 19.50
C LYS A 332 36.66 -2.62 18.73
N ARG A 333 36.88 -1.31 18.77
CA ARG A 333 38.02 -0.67 18.09
C ARG A 333 39.37 -1.34 18.36
N ALA A 334 39.66 -1.61 19.63
CA ALA A 334 40.90 -2.26 20.04
C ALA A 334 41.06 -3.67 19.43
N ASP A 335 39.96 -4.41 19.27
CA ASP A 335 39.98 -5.73 18.65
C ASP A 335 40.17 -5.64 17.13
N ILE A 336 39.59 -4.62 16.48
CA ILE A 336 39.80 -4.33 15.05
C ILE A 336 41.26 -3.97 14.79
N GLU A 337 41.85 -3.10 15.60
CA GLU A 337 43.27 -2.71 15.47
C GLU A 337 44.20 -3.91 15.65
N ALA A 338 43.90 -4.81 16.60
CA ALA A 338 44.72 -5.98 16.90
C ALA A 338 44.56 -7.13 15.90
N ARG A 339 43.38 -7.30 15.29
CA ARG A 339 43.02 -8.43 14.42
C ARG A 339 42.42 -7.96 13.09
N PHE A 340 43.03 -6.94 12.49
CA PHE A 340 42.49 -6.27 11.31
C PHE A 340 42.28 -7.21 10.11
N ASP A 341 43.20 -8.15 9.88
CA ASP A 341 43.09 -9.11 8.78
C ASP A 341 41.94 -10.12 8.96
N GLU A 342 41.53 -10.39 10.21
CA GLU A 342 40.33 -11.19 10.52
C GLU A 342 39.05 -10.37 10.29
N PHE A 343 39.08 -9.08 10.64
CA PHE A 343 37.94 -8.17 10.51
C PHE A 343 37.65 -7.77 9.06
N LEU A 344 38.69 -7.58 8.23
CA LEU A 344 38.55 -7.03 6.88
C LEU A 344 37.61 -7.87 5.96
N PRO A 345 37.65 -9.21 5.96
CA PRO A 345 36.68 -10.03 5.24
C PRO A 345 35.24 -9.89 5.77
N GLU A 346 35.04 -9.77 7.09
CA GLU A 346 33.72 -9.56 7.68
C GLU A 346 33.13 -8.21 7.28
N LEU A 347 33.94 -7.16 7.31
CA LEU A 347 33.55 -5.84 6.80
C LEU A 347 33.17 -5.90 5.32
N HIS A 348 33.91 -6.67 4.51
CA HIS A 348 33.66 -6.78 3.09
C HIS A 348 32.32 -7.46 2.82
N ASN A 349 32.04 -8.55 3.53
CA ASN A 349 30.76 -9.24 3.44
C ASN A 349 29.60 -8.35 3.90
N TYR A 350 29.78 -7.59 4.99
CA TYR A 350 28.77 -6.66 5.47
C TYR A 350 28.44 -5.57 4.45
N LEU A 351 29.46 -4.94 3.85
CA LEU A 351 29.24 -3.91 2.83
C LEU A 351 28.60 -4.49 1.57
N ASN A 352 28.99 -5.70 1.15
CA ASN A 352 28.37 -6.38 0.02
C ASN A 352 26.91 -6.75 0.31
N ASP A 353 26.61 -7.28 1.49
CA ASP A 353 25.24 -7.60 1.91
C ASP A 353 24.39 -6.33 2.04
N LEU A 354 24.96 -5.25 2.59
CA LEU A 354 24.30 -3.95 2.70
C LEU A 354 23.96 -3.37 1.34
N GLY A 355 24.88 -3.46 0.35
CA GLY A 355 24.67 -2.99 -1.02
C GLY A 355 23.76 -3.88 -1.87
N ALA A 356 23.57 -5.14 -1.47
CA ALA A 356 22.73 -6.11 -2.18
C ALA A 356 21.28 -6.18 -1.68
N GLN A 357 20.89 -5.40 -0.65
CA GLN A 357 19.53 -5.42 -0.12
C GLN A 357 18.52 -4.90 -1.14
N ASN A 358 17.33 -5.50 -1.18
CA ASN A 358 16.22 -5.00 -2.00
C ASN A 358 15.57 -3.82 -1.29
N GLN A 359 15.50 -2.68 -1.98
CA GLN A 359 14.86 -1.47 -1.48
C GLN A 359 13.70 -1.07 -2.39
N PRO A 360 12.52 -0.75 -1.84
CA PRO A 360 11.43 -0.19 -2.62
C PRO A 360 11.79 1.22 -3.11
N LEU A 361 11.58 1.46 -4.39
CA LEU A 361 11.81 2.73 -5.06
C LEU A 361 10.52 3.54 -5.11
N GLY A 362 10.30 4.32 -4.05
CA GLY A 362 9.14 5.21 -3.97
C GLY A 362 7.84 4.46 -3.73
N LEU A 363 6.81 4.81 -4.50
CA LEU A 363 5.44 4.35 -4.30
C LEU A 363 4.86 3.87 -5.65
N HIS A 364 3.98 2.88 -5.60
CA HIS A 364 3.16 2.42 -6.72
C HIS A 364 2.01 3.39 -7.00
N THR A 365 1.62 3.54 -8.26
CA THR A 365 0.42 4.26 -8.69
C THR A 365 -0.56 3.24 -9.26
N PHE A 366 -1.75 3.14 -8.66
CA PHE A 366 -2.75 2.15 -9.07
C PHE A 366 -3.09 2.27 -10.55
N GLY A 367 -2.96 1.17 -11.30
CA GLY A 367 -3.22 1.09 -12.73
C GLY A 367 -2.08 1.55 -13.64
N GLU A 368 -0.91 1.87 -13.10
CA GLU A 368 0.26 2.29 -13.86
C GLU A 368 1.43 1.32 -13.64
N ILE A 369 2.24 1.10 -14.67
CA ILE A 369 3.49 0.35 -14.54
C ILE A 369 4.64 1.28 -14.15
N PRO A 370 5.69 0.80 -13.47
CA PRO A 370 6.87 1.60 -13.19
C PRO A 370 7.52 2.14 -14.47
N HIS A 371 8.20 3.29 -14.36
CA HIS A 371 9.09 3.77 -15.41
C HIS A 371 10.13 2.71 -15.79
N GLU A 372 10.55 2.70 -17.05
CA GLU A 372 11.40 1.65 -17.62
C GLU A 372 12.63 1.33 -16.75
N GLU A 373 13.32 2.35 -16.22
CA GLU A 373 14.52 2.14 -15.40
C GLU A 373 14.22 1.35 -14.12
N HIS A 374 13.11 1.67 -13.47
CA HIS A 374 12.64 1.00 -12.26
C HIS A 374 12.12 -0.41 -12.56
N LEU A 375 11.49 -0.58 -13.72
CA LEU A 375 11.02 -1.89 -14.19
C LEU A 375 12.19 -2.82 -14.50
N VAL A 376 13.24 -2.34 -15.18
CA VAL A 376 14.49 -3.09 -15.40
C VAL A 376 15.08 -3.53 -14.06
N SER A 377 15.19 -2.58 -13.12
CA SER A 377 15.72 -2.87 -11.80
C SER A 377 14.91 -3.94 -11.09
N THR A 378 13.58 -3.84 -11.12
CA THR A 378 12.68 -4.83 -10.50
C THR A 378 12.84 -6.21 -11.15
N LEU A 379 12.91 -6.30 -12.48
CA LEU A 379 13.10 -7.57 -13.19
C LEU A 379 14.44 -8.24 -12.82
N VAL A 380 15.52 -7.46 -12.68
CA VAL A 380 16.80 -7.97 -12.19
C VAL A 380 16.64 -8.57 -10.79
N GLN A 381 15.89 -7.91 -9.90
CA GLN A 381 15.65 -8.38 -8.54
C GLN A 381 14.76 -9.62 -8.47
N MET A 382 13.71 -9.71 -9.30
CA MET A 382 12.86 -10.91 -9.42
C MET A 382 13.66 -12.14 -9.86
N LEU A 383 14.62 -11.95 -10.76
CA LEU A 383 15.49 -13.03 -11.21
C LEU A 383 16.57 -13.35 -10.15
N GLY A 384 17.09 -12.33 -9.46
CA GLY A 384 18.02 -12.47 -8.35
C GLY A 384 19.41 -12.96 -8.74
N LYS A 385 20.16 -13.51 -7.76
CA LYS A 385 21.57 -13.93 -7.92
C LYS A 385 21.78 -14.94 -9.06
N ARG A 386 20.80 -15.80 -9.35
CA ARG A 386 20.85 -16.77 -10.46
C ARG A 386 20.94 -16.11 -11.84
N PHE A 387 20.57 -14.84 -11.98
CA PHE A 387 20.71 -14.10 -13.24
C PHE A 387 21.93 -13.18 -13.27
N VAL A 388 22.28 -12.56 -12.15
CA VAL A 388 23.45 -11.67 -12.05
C VAL A 388 24.74 -12.41 -12.46
N GLN A 389 24.98 -13.61 -11.91
CA GLN A 389 26.21 -14.35 -12.20
C GLN A 389 26.35 -14.79 -13.67
N PRO A 390 25.34 -15.39 -14.33
CA PRO A 390 25.43 -15.65 -15.77
C PRO A 390 25.57 -14.40 -16.63
N ALA A 391 24.93 -13.28 -16.23
CA ALA A 391 25.04 -12.01 -16.95
C ALA A 391 26.46 -11.44 -16.94
N GLU A 392 27.14 -11.48 -15.79
CA GLU A 392 28.54 -11.09 -15.64
C GLU A 392 29.46 -11.95 -16.52
N ARG A 393 29.33 -13.29 -16.41
CA ARG A 393 30.11 -14.23 -17.24
C ARG A 393 29.90 -14.01 -18.75
N TYR A 394 28.68 -13.67 -19.15
CA TYR A 394 28.39 -13.33 -20.55
C TYR A 394 29.11 -12.06 -20.98
N ALA A 395 29.06 -11.01 -20.17
CA ALA A 395 29.74 -9.75 -20.49
C ALA A 395 31.28 -9.88 -20.49
N GLU A 396 31.86 -10.71 -19.63
CA GLU A 396 33.30 -11.01 -19.65
C GLU A 396 33.73 -11.67 -20.95
N LYS A 397 32.98 -12.68 -21.42
CA LYS A 397 33.26 -13.37 -22.69
C LYS A 397 33.15 -12.45 -23.90
N GLN A 398 32.29 -11.43 -23.85
CA GLN A 398 32.15 -10.43 -24.92
C GLN A 398 33.24 -9.35 -24.87
N ARG A 399 33.90 -9.16 -23.71
CA ARG A 399 34.98 -8.18 -23.50
C ARG A 399 36.38 -8.78 -23.70
N GLU A 400 36.57 -9.60 -24.75
CA GLU A 400 37.92 -10.03 -25.13
C GLU A 400 38.82 -8.79 -25.34
N HIS A 401 39.76 -8.54 -24.40
CA HIS A 401 40.90 -7.57 -24.40
C HIS A 401 40.96 -6.47 -23.33
N VAL A 402 40.22 -6.52 -22.21
CA VAL A 402 40.54 -5.63 -21.07
C VAL A 402 40.64 -6.43 -19.78
N ARG A 403 41.79 -6.31 -19.09
CA ARG A 403 42.02 -6.90 -17.76
C ARG A 403 40.86 -6.51 -16.85
N ALA A 404 40.20 -7.52 -16.30
CA ALA A 404 39.25 -7.34 -15.22
C ALA A 404 40.00 -6.69 -14.05
N ASN A 405 39.74 -5.42 -13.80
CA ASN A 405 39.79 -4.99 -12.41
C ASN A 405 38.60 -5.67 -11.76
N ASP A 406 38.88 -6.39 -10.68
CA ASP A 406 37.95 -7.12 -9.80
C ASP A 406 37.01 -6.15 -9.04
N HIS A 407 36.61 -5.06 -9.69
CA HIS A 407 35.65 -4.13 -9.15
C HIS A 407 34.29 -4.79 -9.26
N ASP A 408 33.79 -5.19 -8.10
CA ASP A 408 32.41 -5.46 -7.73
C ASP A 408 31.52 -4.26 -8.13
N SER A 409 31.38 -4.05 -9.43
CA SER A 409 30.63 -2.98 -10.09
C SER A 409 29.11 -3.14 -9.87
N ALA A 410 28.71 -4.18 -9.14
CA ALA A 410 27.37 -4.43 -8.64
C ALA A 410 27.02 -3.59 -7.39
N VAL A 411 27.94 -2.77 -6.86
CA VAL A 411 27.80 -2.11 -5.56
C VAL A 411 27.75 -0.56 -5.63
N ASP A 412 28.25 0.10 -6.67
CA ASP A 412 28.12 1.56 -6.83
C ASP A 412 26.79 1.94 -7.51
N TYR A 413 25.94 2.67 -6.79
CA TYR A 413 24.64 3.15 -7.29
C TYR A 413 24.76 3.97 -8.59
N ARG A 414 25.89 4.63 -8.83
CA ARG A 414 26.09 5.50 -10.01
C ARG A 414 26.24 4.72 -11.31
N THR A 415 26.73 3.47 -11.23
CA THR A 415 27.04 2.65 -12.41
C THR A 415 26.11 1.44 -12.56
N LEU A 416 25.18 1.24 -11.61
CA LEU A 416 24.24 0.12 -11.59
C LEU A 416 23.49 -0.08 -12.91
N ASN A 417 23.01 1.01 -13.53
CA ASN A 417 22.30 0.94 -14.81
C ASN A 417 23.17 0.49 -16.00
N GLN A 418 24.50 0.54 -15.85
CA GLN A 418 25.48 0.13 -16.86
C GLN A 418 25.96 -1.31 -16.62
N SER A 419 25.54 -1.96 -15.53
CA SER A 419 25.99 -3.31 -15.22
C SER A 419 25.43 -4.33 -16.25
N PRO A 420 26.14 -5.46 -16.45
CA PRO A 420 25.76 -6.47 -17.43
C PRO A 420 24.30 -6.90 -17.33
N GLU A 421 23.80 -7.16 -16.12
CA GLU A 421 22.46 -7.66 -15.90
C GLU A 421 21.38 -6.63 -16.31
N TYR A 422 21.60 -5.34 -16.07
CA TYR A 422 20.68 -4.28 -16.51
C TYR A 422 20.66 -4.13 -18.03
N GLN A 423 21.83 -4.17 -18.67
CA GLN A 423 21.97 -4.03 -20.12
C GLN A 423 21.34 -5.22 -20.86
N LEU A 424 21.46 -6.43 -20.32
CA LEU A 424 20.83 -7.62 -20.89
C LEU A 424 19.30 -7.56 -20.81
N ILE A 425 18.72 -7.12 -19.69
CA ILE A 425 17.27 -6.91 -19.58
C ILE A 425 16.81 -5.85 -20.58
N ARG A 426 17.49 -4.70 -20.68
CA ARG A 426 17.14 -3.67 -21.66
C ARG A 426 17.19 -4.18 -23.09
N THR A 427 18.25 -4.90 -23.47
CA THR A 427 18.45 -5.34 -24.85
C THR A 427 17.50 -6.47 -25.24
N PHE A 428 17.43 -7.52 -24.43
CA PHE A 428 16.78 -8.77 -24.82
C PHE A 428 15.34 -8.90 -24.30
N VAL A 429 14.98 -8.19 -23.23
CA VAL A 429 13.62 -8.26 -22.66
C VAL A 429 12.79 -7.10 -23.17
N ILE A 430 13.23 -5.86 -22.92
CA ILE A 430 12.50 -4.65 -23.32
C ILE A 430 12.69 -4.35 -24.81
N GLY A 431 13.93 -4.43 -25.30
CA GLY A 431 14.27 -4.23 -26.71
C GLY A 431 13.92 -5.41 -27.62
N HIS A 432 13.44 -6.51 -27.05
CA HIS A 432 13.03 -7.73 -27.77
C HIS A 432 14.08 -8.34 -28.73
N ALA A 433 15.38 -8.09 -28.52
CA ALA A 433 16.44 -8.68 -29.34
C ALA A 433 16.40 -10.22 -29.35
N THR A 434 16.90 -10.88 -30.41
CA THR A 434 16.80 -12.34 -30.50
C THR A 434 17.62 -13.04 -29.42
N LEU A 435 17.03 -14.03 -28.74
CA LEU A 435 17.73 -14.82 -27.74
C LEU A 435 18.62 -15.91 -28.34
N ASP A 436 18.54 -16.13 -29.66
CA ASP A 436 19.35 -17.12 -30.37
C ASP A 436 20.84 -16.73 -30.40
N GLU A 437 21.15 -15.44 -30.20
CA GLU A 437 22.52 -14.92 -30.10
C GLU A 437 23.19 -15.25 -28.75
N ILE A 438 22.41 -15.62 -27.74
CA ILE A 438 22.93 -16.02 -26.42
C ILE A 438 23.32 -17.49 -26.47
N ASN A 439 24.61 -17.81 -26.53
CA ASN A 439 25.11 -19.19 -26.56
C ASN A 439 25.06 -19.94 -25.20
N ASP A 440 24.68 -19.25 -24.12
CA ASP A 440 24.55 -19.81 -22.78
C ASP A 440 23.09 -20.19 -22.51
N ASP A 441 22.81 -21.50 -22.43
CA ASP A 441 21.45 -22.03 -22.25
C ASP A 441 20.80 -21.60 -20.92
N GLU A 442 21.59 -21.45 -19.85
CA GLU A 442 21.13 -20.99 -18.53
C GLU A 442 20.66 -19.53 -18.66
N LEU A 443 21.53 -18.65 -19.17
CA LEU A 443 21.21 -17.24 -19.36
C LEU A 443 20.03 -17.05 -20.32
N ARG A 444 19.98 -17.83 -21.41
CA ARG A 444 18.87 -17.80 -22.37
C ARG A 444 17.55 -18.19 -21.70
N GLY A 445 17.57 -19.19 -20.82
CA GLY A 445 16.41 -19.59 -20.02
C GLY A 445 15.90 -18.48 -19.10
N LEU A 446 16.83 -17.82 -18.38
CA LEU A 446 16.50 -16.72 -17.47
C LEU A 446 15.96 -15.49 -18.21
N LEU A 447 16.49 -15.17 -19.40
CA LEU A 447 15.96 -14.08 -20.23
C LEU A 447 14.57 -14.40 -20.81
N LYS A 448 14.26 -15.68 -21.09
CA LYS A 448 12.89 -16.10 -21.43
C LYS A 448 11.95 -15.90 -20.25
N GLU A 449 12.37 -16.27 -19.05
CA GLU A 449 11.59 -16.03 -17.83
C GLU A 449 11.37 -14.52 -17.61
N ALA A 450 12.40 -13.71 -17.76
CA ALA A 450 12.32 -12.25 -17.67
C ALA A 450 11.30 -11.64 -18.65
N ARG A 451 11.17 -12.21 -19.86
CA ARG A 451 10.12 -11.82 -20.83
C ARG A 451 8.71 -12.16 -20.35
N VAL A 452 8.53 -13.27 -19.64
CA VAL A 452 7.23 -13.61 -19.03
C VAL A 452 6.90 -12.58 -17.95
N HIS A 453 7.84 -12.28 -17.06
CA HIS A 453 7.65 -11.26 -16.02
C HIS A 453 7.36 -9.88 -16.59
N TYR A 454 8.12 -9.46 -17.61
CA TYR A 454 7.87 -8.20 -18.31
C TYR A 454 6.47 -8.18 -18.96
N ALA A 455 6.06 -9.26 -19.63
CA ALA A 455 4.71 -9.38 -20.17
C ALA A 455 3.63 -9.30 -19.08
N ASN A 456 3.86 -9.88 -17.89
CA ASN A 456 2.93 -9.77 -16.77
C ASN A 456 2.77 -8.30 -16.32
N PHE A 457 3.87 -7.53 -16.22
CA PHE A 457 3.78 -6.08 -15.95
C PHE A 457 2.99 -5.35 -17.03
N GLN A 458 3.24 -5.62 -18.32
CA GLN A 458 2.51 -4.98 -19.42
C GLN A 458 1.02 -5.31 -19.43
N ASN A 459 0.61 -6.41 -18.79
CA ASN A 459 -0.77 -6.88 -18.73
C ASN A 459 -1.37 -6.75 -17.32
N ILE A 460 -0.96 -5.74 -16.53
CA ILE A 460 -1.60 -5.48 -15.23
C ILE A 460 -3.10 -5.19 -15.41
N GLU A 461 -3.91 -5.74 -14.51
CA GLU A 461 -5.38 -5.66 -14.59
C GLU A 461 -6.00 -4.78 -13.50
N GLU A 462 -5.22 -3.92 -12.84
CA GLU A 462 -5.67 -3.16 -11.67
C GLU A 462 -6.91 -2.30 -11.97
N ASN A 463 -6.83 -1.45 -12.99
CA ASN A 463 -7.93 -0.58 -13.39
C ASN A 463 -9.10 -1.35 -14.04
N SER A 464 -8.83 -2.38 -14.83
CA SER A 464 -9.88 -3.21 -15.44
C SER A 464 -10.64 -4.00 -14.39
N ALA A 465 -9.96 -4.63 -13.43
CA ALA A 465 -10.57 -5.35 -12.31
C ALA A 465 -11.40 -4.43 -11.41
N LEU A 466 -10.98 -3.17 -11.22
CA LEU A 466 -11.79 -2.17 -10.53
C LEU A 466 -13.11 -1.89 -11.27
N LEU A 467 -13.06 -1.73 -12.59
CA LEU A 467 -14.26 -1.55 -13.41
C LEU A 467 -15.15 -2.78 -13.42
N GLU A 468 -14.59 -3.98 -13.46
CA GLU A 468 -15.33 -5.25 -13.34
C GLU A 468 -16.08 -5.33 -12.01
N ALA A 469 -15.39 -5.05 -10.90
CA ALA A 469 -15.97 -5.03 -9.57
C ALA A 469 -17.10 -4.00 -9.45
N LEU A 470 -16.88 -2.77 -9.93
CA LEU A 470 -17.88 -1.69 -9.97
C LEU A 470 -19.02 -1.94 -10.98
N SER A 471 -18.88 -2.97 -11.82
CA SER A 471 -19.90 -3.45 -12.73
C SER A 471 -20.59 -4.73 -12.25
N GLY A 472 -20.35 -5.14 -10.99
CA GLY A 472 -20.92 -6.35 -10.42
C GLY A 472 -20.52 -7.62 -11.20
N GLN A 473 -19.37 -7.59 -11.86
CA GLN A 473 -18.81 -8.73 -12.57
C GLN A 473 -17.95 -9.58 -11.63
N TYR A 474 -17.64 -10.79 -12.09
CA TYR A 474 -16.70 -11.64 -11.40
C TYR A 474 -15.28 -11.11 -11.66
N VAL A 475 -14.57 -10.77 -10.58
CA VAL A 475 -13.13 -10.47 -10.63
C VAL A 475 -12.37 -11.78 -10.48
N SER A 476 -11.45 -12.03 -11.41
CA SER A 476 -10.62 -13.22 -11.43
C SER A 476 -9.80 -13.34 -10.14
N SER A 477 -9.57 -14.57 -9.69
CA SER A 477 -8.75 -14.84 -8.50
C SER A 477 -7.44 -15.51 -8.90
N SER A 478 -6.34 -15.03 -8.31
CA SER A 478 -5.02 -15.65 -8.41
C SER A 478 -4.37 -15.76 -7.03
N ASN A 479 -3.18 -16.33 -7.00
CA ASN A 479 -2.33 -16.33 -5.82
C ASN A 479 -1.73 -14.92 -5.65
N GLY A 480 -1.73 -14.41 -4.42
CA GLY A 480 -0.89 -13.27 -4.05
C GLY A 480 0.49 -13.75 -3.63
N GLY A 481 1.43 -12.82 -3.52
CA GLY A 481 2.83 -13.11 -3.19
C GLY A 481 3.73 -11.91 -3.42
N ASP A 482 4.88 -11.95 -2.76
CA ASP A 482 5.95 -10.99 -2.96
C ASP A 482 6.60 -11.26 -4.34
N PRO A 483 6.60 -10.29 -5.28
CA PRO A 483 7.11 -10.53 -6.62
C PRO A 483 8.62 -10.75 -6.66
N ILE A 484 9.36 -10.45 -5.60
CA ILE A 484 10.80 -10.72 -5.52
C ILE A 484 11.07 -12.11 -4.92
N ARG A 485 10.32 -12.50 -3.88
CA ARG A 485 10.52 -13.81 -3.22
C ARG A 485 9.81 -14.95 -3.93
N SER A 486 8.73 -14.67 -4.64
CA SER A 486 7.89 -15.64 -5.35
C SER A 486 7.30 -15.00 -6.62
N PRO A 487 8.15 -14.64 -7.59
CA PRO A 487 7.79 -13.98 -8.85
C PRO A 487 6.82 -14.76 -9.73
#